data_AF-A0A0S8IW65-F1
#
_entry.id   AF-A0A0S8IW65-F1
#
_cell.length_a   1.000
_cell.length_b   1.000
_cell.length_c   1.000
_cell.angle_alpha   90.00
_cell.angle_beta   90.00
_cell.angle_gamma   90.00
#
_symmetry.space_group_name_H-M   'P 1'
#
loop_
_entity.id
_entity.type
_entity.pdbx_description
1 polymer ?
#
loop_
_entity_poly.entity_id
_entity_poly.type
_entity_poly.pdbx_seq_one_letter_code
_entity_poly.pdbx_strand_id
1 'polypeptide(L)'
;MKRIAVVLAMTMWLFVRVAEAQQFPERWVYFSWGLRTDASAEKAIQLLRDAKASGCTHVLFVATRGHRLPKEPPAYLDRVRKFQDEAKKLNMKIVVPAVATGYCGRYLDVDSNLVAGIPVRNMVFVVKGKTAEPDPAQALDVSLLKPQRHGKGVSGTLKVKPFTWYRMTYEIVPTQEGRIGSYCSVSSNGYKRRHTRTDPAVKKTPEGRYIYQNVFNSLEAEEVLVGIYHNVHKLENVCIEPAGMLLIIRRDRIPLTVTSEDGTTVYEEGRDFKPVADPIVAVRPFPGEFPFDHPAPVLELTENSRIKDGQKLLVSFWHHQRIGSDQDNLSLQEERVWPILEKEIREMQNLWHPEGFMLNYDEIRVAMWEPPEPGEEKFTPGQKLAKHFKRAYNLVRTYTPTAKIYTWSDMFTPHHNARPFAKSGYYYLVNGNWDGSWEGLPKDVIILNWYSPTREGIGFFADRGHPQVLCGYYDQRTTEKMKQNIHKWMAVSEGAPGIRGVMFTTWGRRYQYMKEYFQLLDTYDAWKKEMSAGK
;
A
#
# COMPACT_ATOMS: atom_id res chain seq x y z
N MET A 1 -46.69 -61.92 34.14
CA MET A 1 -46.71 -61.98 32.66
C MET A 1 -47.24 -60.65 32.12
N LYS A 2 -46.48 -60.02 31.20
CA LYS A 2 -46.86 -58.98 30.21
C LYS A 2 -47.33 -57.61 30.78
N ARG A 3 -46.49 -56.56 30.84
CA ARG A 3 -46.11 -55.59 29.76
C ARG A 3 -47.30 -55.12 28.92
N ILE A 4 -47.59 -53.82 28.96
CA ILE A 4 -47.77 -52.93 27.79
C ILE A 4 -47.46 -51.50 28.24
N ALA A 5 -46.50 -50.88 27.56
CA ALA A 5 -46.14 -49.49 27.65
C ALA A 5 -47.03 -48.68 26.69
N VAL A 6 -47.48 -47.50 27.11
CA VAL A 6 -48.06 -46.49 26.22
C VAL A 6 -47.04 -45.36 26.11
N VAL A 7 -46.40 -45.29 24.95
CA VAL A 7 -45.45 -44.23 24.56
C VAL A 7 -46.25 -43.05 24.05
N LEU A 8 -46.01 -41.87 24.65
CA LEU A 8 -46.42 -40.57 24.14
C LEU A 8 -45.82 -40.33 22.76
N ALA A 9 -46.67 -40.14 21.75
CA ALA A 9 -46.26 -39.58 20.47
C ALA A 9 -46.03 -38.06 20.63
N MET A 10 -44.81 -37.68 21.02
CA MET A 10 -44.30 -36.33 20.75
C MET A 10 -43.96 -36.25 19.26
N THR A 11 -44.83 -35.63 18.47
CA THR A 11 -44.53 -35.16 17.12
C THR A 11 -43.44 -34.08 17.20
N MET A 12 -42.19 -34.54 17.18
CA MET A 12 -41.01 -33.73 16.99
C MET A 12 -41.04 -33.22 15.54
N TRP A 13 -41.49 -31.98 15.35
CA TRP A 13 -41.27 -31.23 14.11
C TRP A 13 -39.75 -31.09 13.92
N LEU A 14 -39.13 -32.04 13.22
CA LEU A 14 -37.82 -31.85 12.64
C LEU A 14 -37.95 -30.74 11.60
N PHE A 15 -37.58 -29.52 11.96
CA PHE A 15 -37.14 -28.55 10.96
C PHE A 15 -35.88 -29.12 10.31
N VAL A 16 -36.06 -29.84 9.21
CA VAL A 16 -35.00 -29.98 8.21
C VAL A 16 -34.76 -28.55 7.72
N ARG A 17 -33.77 -27.87 8.30
CA ARG A 17 -33.14 -26.73 7.63
C ARG A 17 -32.50 -27.31 6.38
N VAL A 18 -33.22 -27.30 5.27
CA VAL A 18 -32.57 -27.25 3.96
C VAL A 18 -31.70 -26.01 4.05
N ALA A 19 -30.38 -26.19 4.05
CA ALA A 19 -29.48 -25.06 3.93
C ALA A 19 -29.83 -24.41 2.59
N GLU A 20 -30.56 -23.29 2.64
CA GLU A 20 -30.66 -22.43 1.47
C GLU A 20 -29.23 -22.10 1.05
N ALA A 21 -28.91 -22.38 -0.22
CA ALA A 21 -27.63 -22.00 -0.78
C ALA A 21 -27.39 -20.53 -0.43
N GLN A 22 -26.21 -20.21 0.11
CA GLN A 22 -25.89 -18.85 0.56
C GLN A 22 -26.10 -17.89 -0.61
N GLN A 23 -27.22 -17.17 -0.60
CA GLN A 23 -27.54 -16.23 -1.66
C GLN A 23 -26.66 -15.00 -1.44
N PHE A 24 -25.86 -14.67 -2.44
CA PHE A 24 -25.09 -13.44 -2.50
C PHE A 24 -25.89 -12.41 -3.29
N PRO A 25 -26.78 -11.61 -2.66
CA PRO A 25 -27.60 -10.63 -3.37
C PRO A 25 -26.74 -9.56 -4.05
N GLU A 26 -25.54 -9.30 -3.54
CA GLU A 26 -24.60 -8.39 -4.16
C GLU A 26 -23.48 -9.12 -4.91
N ARG A 27 -23.47 -8.97 -6.23
CA ARG A 27 -22.38 -9.44 -7.10
C ARG A 27 -21.64 -8.25 -7.66
N TRP A 28 -20.37 -8.17 -7.34
CA TRP A 28 -19.55 -7.00 -7.62
C TRP A 28 -18.48 -7.31 -8.66
N VAL A 29 -18.09 -6.29 -9.42
CA VAL A 29 -16.86 -6.30 -10.23
C VAL A 29 -15.95 -5.15 -9.80
N TYR A 30 -14.68 -5.47 -9.54
CA TYR A 30 -13.62 -4.47 -9.39
C TYR A 30 -13.20 -3.98 -10.77
N PHE A 31 -13.29 -2.67 -11.01
CA PHE A 31 -13.26 -2.12 -12.36
C PHE A 31 -12.23 -1.00 -12.50
N SER A 32 -11.10 -1.32 -13.11
CA SER A 32 -9.93 -0.43 -13.31
C SER A 32 -9.71 0.04 -14.75
N TRP A 33 -10.69 -0.14 -15.64
CA TRP A 33 -10.64 0.35 -17.02
C TRP A 33 -11.09 1.83 -17.09
N GLY A 34 -10.30 2.68 -17.75
CA GLY A 34 -10.54 4.14 -17.75
C GLY A 34 -11.48 4.64 -18.85
N LEU A 35 -11.82 5.94 -18.80
CA LEU A 35 -12.76 6.62 -19.72
C LEU A 35 -12.12 7.78 -20.51
N ARG A 36 -10.78 7.84 -20.61
CA ARG A 36 -10.09 9.02 -21.19
C ARG A 36 -10.22 9.16 -22.70
N THR A 37 -10.46 8.07 -23.43
CA THR A 37 -10.64 8.06 -24.89
C THR A 37 -11.98 7.42 -25.24
N ASP A 38 -12.51 7.71 -26.43
CA ASP A 38 -13.78 7.13 -26.89
C ASP A 38 -13.70 5.60 -26.94
N ALA A 39 -12.63 5.05 -27.51
CA ALA A 39 -12.39 3.59 -27.52
C ALA A 39 -12.31 2.99 -26.10
N SER A 40 -11.71 3.70 -25.13
CA SER A 40 -11.67 3.23 -23.75
C SER A 40 -13.05 3.25 -23.09
N ALA A 41 -13.84 4.30 -23.37
CA ALA A 41 -15.19 4.45 -22.85
C ALA A 41 -16.16 3.41 -23.45
N GLU A 42 -16.11 3.17 -24.76
CA GLU A 42 -16.88 2.12 -25.42
C GLU A 42 -16.57 0.74 -24.85
N LYS A 43 -15.28 0.44 -24.65
CA LYS A 43 -14.87 -0.80 -24.00
C LYS A 43 -15.35 -0.90 -22.55
N ALA A 44 -15.30 0.20 -21.79
CA ALA A 44 -15.81 0.21 -20.42
C ALA A 44 -17.32 -0.02 -20.35
N ILE A 45 -18.09 0.58 -21.27
CA ILE A 45 -19.53 0.36 -21.41
C ILE A 45 -19.83 -1.10 -21.78
N GLN A 46 -19.06 -1.69 -22.70
CA GLN A 46 -19.22 -3.11 -23.03
C GLN A 46 -18.91 -4.02 -21.83
N LEU A 47 -17.82 -3.75 -21.11
CA LEU A 47 -17.49 -4.50 -19.89
C LEU A 47 -18.58 -4.39 -18.81
N LEU A 48 -19.27 -3.24 -18.72
CA LEU A 48 -20.40 -3.06 -17.81
C LEU A 48 -21.60 -3.93 -18.20
N ARG A 49 -21.88 -4.06 -19.51
CA ARG A 49 -22.88 -5.00 -20.04
C ARG A 49 -22.51 -6.45 -19.75
N ASP A 50 -21.26 -6.82 -19.98
CA ASP A 50 -20.75 -8.17 -19.71
C ASP A 50 -20.84 -8.52 -18.22
N ALA A 51 -20.56 -7.54 -17.35
CA ALA A 51 -20.73 -7.68 -15.90
C ALA A 51 -22.20 -7.92 -15.55
N LYS A 52 -23.12 -7.12 -16.11
CA LYS A 52 -24.55 -7.31 -15.90
C LYS A 52 -25.02 -8.68 -16.40
N ALA A 53 -24.57 -9.11 -17.58
CA ALA A 53 -24.88 -10.43 -18.14
C ALA A 53 -24.31 -11.58 -17.29
N SER A 54 -23.27 -11.33 -16.50
CA SER A 54 -22.71 -12.26 -15.51
C SER A 54 -23.42 -12.19 -14.14
N GLY A 55 -24.50 -11.41 -14.03
CA GLY A 55 -25.30 -11.26 -12.82
C GLY A 55 -24.80 -10.19 -11.85
N CYS A 56 -23.80 -9.38 -12.22
CA CYS A 56 -23.35 -8.30 -11.35
C CYS A 56 -24.49 -7.30 -11.07
N THR A 57 -24.48 -6.75 -9.87
CA THR A 57 -25.38 -5.70 -9.40
C THR A 57 -24.62 -4.41 -9.05
N HIS A 58 -23.31 -4.52 -8.81
CA HIS A 58 -22.47 -3.41 -8.39
C HIS A 58 -21.16 -3.38 -9.18
N VAL A 59 -20.63 -2.17 -9.36
CA VAL A 59 -19.30 -1.90 -9.89
C VAL A 59 -18.52 -1.03 -8.89
N LEU A 60 -17.38 -1.53 -8.42
CA LEU A 60 -16.38 -0.69 -7.76
C LEU A 60 -15.50 -0.09 -8.85
N PHE A 61 -15.86 1.11 -9.30
CA PHE A 61 -15.20 1.80 -10.40
C PHE A 61 -14.02 2.62 -9.87
N VAL A 62 -12.79 2.13 -10.06
CA VAL A 62 -11.59 2.76 -9.47
C VAL A 62 -10.87 3.74 -10.39
N ALA A 63 -11.27 3.81 -11.66
CA ALA A 63 -10.67 4.70 -12.67
C ALA A 63 -11.36 6.07 -12.74
N THR A 64 -11.81 6.60 -11.60
CA THR A 64 -12.66 7.78 -11.45
C THR A 64 -11.93 9.12 -11.52
N ARG A 65 -10.59 9.10 -11.58
CA ARG A 65 -9.69 10.26 -11.60
C ARG A 65 -9.58 11.05 -10.29
N GLY A 66 -10.47 10.83 -9.32
CA GLY A 66 -10.32 11.40 -7.97
C GLY A 66 -10.19 12.93 -7.99
N HIS A 67 -9.28 13.46 -7.19
CA HIS A 67 -8.93 14.89 -7.15
C HIS A 67 -8.36 15.45 -8.47
N ARG A 68 -8.05 14.61 -9.46
CA ARG A 68 -7.60 15.04 -10.80
C ARG A 68 -8.76 15.35 -11.74
N LEU A 69 -10.00 15.11 -11.34
CA LEU A 69 -11.19 15.42 -12.14
C LEU A 69 -11.18 16.83 -12.75
N PRO A 70 -10.79 17.92 -12.04
CA PRO A 70 -10.76 19.26 -12.61
C PRO A 70 -9.74 19.44 -13.74
N LYS A 71 -8.79 18.52 -13.89
CA LYS A 71 -7.78 18.53 -14.96
C LYS A 71 -8.26 17.79 -16.22
N GLU A 72 -9.43 17.13 -16.18
CA GLU A 72 -9.95 16.37 -17.32
C GLU A 72 -10.69 17.28 -18.33
N PRO A 73 -10.57 17.01 -19.64
CA PRO A 73 -11.24 17.80 -20.66
C PRO A 73 -12.77 17.58 -20.64
N PRO A 74 -13.58 18.51 -21.19
CA PRO A 74 -15.03 18.35 -21.27
C PRO A 74 -15.49 17.01 -21.88
N ALA A 75 -14.77 16.52 -22.91
CA ALA A 75 -15.04 15.23 -23.54
C ALA A 75 -14.90 14.02 -22.61
N TYR A 76 -14.08 14.10 -21.55
CA TYR A 76 -14.05 13.08 -20.50
C TYR A 76 -15.37 13.04 -19.73
N LEU A 77 -15.94 14.21 -19.40
CA LEU A 77 -17.21 14.31 -18.69
C LEU A 77 -18.38 13.75 -19.52
N ASP A 78 -18.36 13.94 -20.84
CA ASP A 78 -19.32 13.28 -21.75
C ASP A 78 -19.25 11.76 -21.67
N ARG A 79 -18.03 11.20 -21.62
CA ARG A 79 -17.81 9.76 -21.50
C ARG A 79 -18.25 9.21 -20.14
N VAL A 80 -18.01 9.98 -19.07
CA VAL A 80 -18.54 9.66 -17.74
C VAL A 80 -20.07 9.59 -17.76
N ARG A 81 -20.75 10.59 -18.34
CA ARG A 81 -22.21 10.59 -18.48
C ARG A 81 -22.72 9.37 -19.25
N LYS A 82 -22.11 9.04 -20.40
CA LYS A 82 -22.47 7.84 -21.18
C LYS A 82 -22.33 6.55 -20.36
N PHE A 83 -21.27 6.43 -19.57
CA PHE A 83 -21.07 5.27 -18.69
C PHE A 83 -22.13 5.21 -17.57
N GLN A 84 -22.46 6.35 -16.95
CA GLN A 84 -23.50 6.44 -15.92
C GLN A 84 -24.88 6.11 -16.48
N ASP A 85 -25.22 6.61 -17.67
CA ASP A 85 -26.48 6.32 -18.33
C ASP A 85 -26.63 4.82 -18.62
N GLU A 86 -25.56 4.17 -19.07
CA GLU A 86 -25.56 2.73 -19.28
C GLU A 86 -25.72 1.98 -17.94
N ALA A 87 -24.98 2.39 -16.90
CA ALA A 87 -25.12 1.79 -15.57
C ALA A 87 -26.56 1.88 -15.06
N LYS A 88 -27.21 3.04 -15.23
CA LYS A 88 -28.61 3.25 -14.87
C LYS A 88 -29.54 2.33 -15.66
N LYS A 89 -29.38 2.23 -16.99
CA LYS A 89 -30.18 1.32 -17.84
C LYS A 89 -30.04 -0.14 -17.41
N LEU A 90 -28.84 -0.56 -17.03
CA LEU A 90 -28.55 -1.92 -16.57
C LEU A 90 -28.93 -2.16 -15.10
N ASN A 91 -29.39 -1.13 -14.38
CA ASN A 91 -29.60 -1.15 -12.94
C ASN A 91 -28.34 -1.64 -12.19
N MET A 92 -27.19 -1.08 -12.56
CA MET A 92 -25.88 -1.32 -11.97
C MET A 92 -25.52 -0.17 -11.02
N LYS A 93 -25.20 -0.51 -9.77
CA LYS A 93 -24.81 0.48 -8.75
C LYS A 93 -23.33 0.80 -8.85
N ILE A 94 -23.00 2.09 -8.90
CA ILE A 94 -21.61 2.55 -8.97
C ILE A 94 -21.13 2.92 -7.56
N VAL A 95 -20.02 2.32 -7.14
CA VAL A 95 -19.22 2.75 -5.99
C VAL A 95 -17.90 3.27 -6.50
N VAL A 96 -17.43 4.38 -5.92
CA VAL A 96 -16.19 5.05 -6.33
C VAL A 96 -15.21 5.10 -5.17
N PRO A 97 -13.89 5.00 -5.41
CA PRO A 97 -12.92 5.20 -4.36
C PRO A 97 -12.82 6.67 -3.98
N ALA A 98 -12.61 6.91 -2.69
CA ALA A 98 -12.10 8.16 -2.13
C ALA A 98 -11.05 7.81 -1.08
N VAL A 99 -10.15 8.74 -0.76
CA VAL A 99 -9.09 8.56 0.24
C VAL A 99 -8.17 7.37 -0.08
N ALA A 100 -6.97 7.64 -0.57
CA ALA A 100 -5.95 6.61 -0.82
C ALA A 100 -4.73 6.79 0.11
N THR A 101 -4.56 5.90 1.09
CA THR A 101 -3.45 6.01 2.05
C THR A 101 -2.26 5.13 1.70
N GLY A 102 -2.46 3.82 1.52
CA GLY A 102 -1.37 2.91 1.16
C GLY A 102 -0.91 3.03 -0.30
N TYR A 103 -1.74 3.60 -1.18
CA TYR A 103 -1.45 3.89 -2.59
C TYR A 103 -1.73 5.35 -2.90
N CYS A 104 -1.03 6.26 -2.23
CA CYS A 104 -1.32 7.69 -2.23
C CYS A 104 -0.79 8.45 -3.45
N GLY A 105 -0.13 7.78 -4.41
CA GLY A 105 0.48 8.37 -5.60
C GLY A 105 -0.45 9.28 -6.42
N ARG A 106 -1.77 9.17 -6.20
CA ARG A 106 -2.72 10.15 -6.72
C ARG A 106 -2.45 11.55 -6.18
N TYR A 107 -2.30 11.75 -4.87
CA TYR A 107 -2.18 13.06 -4.22
C TYR A 107 -0.82 13.73 -4.40
N LEU A 108 0.17 12.98 -4.85
CA LEU A 108 1.54 13.46 -4.98
C LEU A 108 1.74 14.37 -6.19
N ASP A 109 0.75 14.46 -7.07
CA ASP A 109 0.70 15.51 -8.10
C ASP A 109 0.13 16.85 -7.59
N VAL A 110 -0.36 16.89 -6.34
CA VAL A 110 -0.73 18.11 -5.63
C VAL A 110 0.46 18.59 -4.83
N ASP A 111 1.00 17.71 -3.99
CA ASP A 111 2.24 17.93 -3.25
C ASP A 111 2.89 16.59 -2.90
N SER A 112 4.09 16.35 -3.43
CA SER A 112 4.90 15.17 -3.10
C SER A 112 5.28 15.12 -1.62
N ASN A 113 5.31 16.27 -0.94
CA ASN A 113 5.49 16.35 0.51
C ASN A 113 4.24 15.93 1.27
N LEU A 114 3.34 15.10 0.75
CA LEU A 114 2.25 14.46 1.50
C LEU A 114 2.57 13.00 1.90
N VAL A 115 3.67 12.44 1.40
CA VAL A 115 4.12 11.06 1.70
C VAL A 115 4.66 10.87 3.12
N ALA A 116 4.50 9.69 3.70
CA ALA A 116 5.08 9.36 5.00
C ALA A 116 6.62 9.49 4.97
N GLY A 117 7.18 10.25 5.91
CA GLY A 117 8.61 10.47 6.04
C GLY A 117 9.26 9.59 7.09
N ILE A 118 10.44 9.05 6.78
CA ILE A 118 11.30 8.32 7.73
C ILE A 118 12.47 9.23 8.12
N PRO A 119 12.80 9.38 9.42
CA PRO A 119 13.85 10.27 9.88
C PRO A 119 15.24 9.75 9.52
N VAL A 120 16.09 10.69 9.14
CA VAL A 120 17.54 10.63 9.24
C VAL A 120 17.95 11.51 10.40
N ARG A 121 18.78 10.99 11.30
CA ARG A 121 19.23 11.72 12.48
C ARG A 121 20.75 11.84 12.46
N ASN A 122 21.23 13.06 12.55
CA ASN A 122 22.64 13.40 12.74
C ASN A 122 23.56 12.73 11.70
N MET A 123 23.14 12.66 10.44
CA MET A 123 24.03 12.20 9.37
C MET A 123 25.17 13.20 9.24
N VAL A 124 26.41 12.71 9.23
CA VAL A 124 27.57 13.59 9.17
C VAL A 124 27.76 14.08 7.73
N PHE A 125 27.90 15.39 7.56
CA PHE A 125 28.29 16.04 6.32
C PHE A 125 29.64 16.72 6.53
N VAL A 126 30.46 16.77 5.48
CA VAL A 126 31.75 17.49 5.46
C VAL A 126 31.66 18.63 4.46
N VAL A 127 32.04 19.82 4.89
CA VAL A 127 32.09 21.01 4.04
C VAL A 127 33.31 20.93 3.13
N LYS A 128 33.10 21.17 1.83
CA LYS A 128 34.12 21.31 0.79
C LYS A 128 33.87 22.60 0.03
N GLY A 129 34.65 23.64 0.33
CA GLY A 129 34.50 24.98 -0.23
C GLY A 129 33.16 25.61 0.17
N LYS A 130 32.20 25.63 -0.78
CA LYS A 130 30.88 26.26 -0.62
C LYS A 130 29.73 25.26 -0.56
N THR A 131 30.01 23.97 -0.49
CA THR A 131 28.99 22.93 -0.35
C THR A 131 29.35 22.02 0.81
N ALA A 132 28.35 21.32 1.37
CA ALA A 132 28.57 20.18 2.24
C ALA A 132 27.91 18.93 1.63
N GLU A 133 28.64 17.83 1.71
CA GLU A 133 28.25 16.51 1.19
C GLU A 133 28.32 15.48 2.32
N PRO A 134 27.61 14.34 2.22
CA PRO A 134 27.71 13.29 3.23
C PRO A 134 29.16 12.82 3.41
N ASP A 135 29.58 12.63 4.67
CA ASP A 135 30.94 12.18 4.98
C ASP A 135 31.15 10.76 4.41
N PRO A 136 32.06 10.55 3.44
CA PRO A 136 32.32 9.23 2.86
C PRO A 136 32.88 8.23 3.88
N ALA A 137 33.41 8.69 5.02
CA ALA A 137 33.86 7.82 6.10
C ALA A 137 32.70 7.02 6.75
N GLN A 138 31.45 7.36 6.46
CA GLN A 138 30.27 6.60 6.90
C GLN A 138 29.89 5.47 5.94
N ALA A 139 30.64 5.24 4.85
CA ALA A 139 30.44 4.08 3.98
C ALA A 139 30.65 2.77 4.76
N LEU A 140 29.86 1.74 4.41
CA LEU A 140 29.92 0.45 5.11
C LEU A 140 31.02 -0.43 4.53
N ASP A 141 31.68 -1.20 5.39
CA ASP A 141 32.71 -2.16 4.99
C ASP A 141 32.10 -3.39 4.31
N VAL A 142 31.95 -3.31 2.98
CA VAL A 142 31.42 -4.39 2.15
C VAL A 142 32.33 -5.62 2.08
N SER A 143 33.58 -5.55 2.55
CA SER A 143 34.50 -6.72 2.60
C SER A 143 34.06 -7.78 3.63
N LEU A 144 33.18 -7.38 4.55
CA LEU A 144 32.53 -8.27 5.51
C LEU A 144 31.46 -9.16 4.87
N LEU A 145 30.97 -8.83 3.66
CA LEU A 145 30.03 -9.66 2.93
C LEU A 145 30.72 -10.93 2.40
N LYS A 146 30.19 -12.10 2.76
CA LYS A 146 30.77 -13.40 2.39
C LYS A 146 29.95 -14.10 1.31
N PRO A 147 30.59 -14.83 0.38
CA PRO A 147 29.90 -15.60 -0.64
C PRO A 147 28.86 -16.55 -0.04
N GLN A 148 27.69 -16.62 -0.68
CA GLN A 148 26.63 -17.56 -0.32
C GLN A 148 26.89 -18.94 -0.93
N ARG A 149 26.20 -19.96 -0.40
CA ARG A 149 26.28 -21.34 -0.90
C ARG A 149 26.01 -21.37 -2.41
N HIS A 150 26.85 -22.08 -3.16
CA HIS A 150 26.84 -22.14 -4.63
C HIS A 150 27.19 -20.84 -5.37
N GLY A 151 27.77 -19.83 -4.69
CA GLY A 151 28.28 -18.61 -5.32
C GLY A 151 27.19 -17.66 -5.84
N LYS A 152 25.92 -17.86 -5.42
CA LYS A 152 24.76 -17.08 -5.90
C LYS A 152 24.45 -15.89 -5.00
N GLY A 153 25.46 -15.05 -4.79
CA GLY A 153 25.36 -13.83 -4.00
C GLY A 153 26.37 -13.73 -2.86
N VAL A 154 26.29 -12.61 -2.15
CA VAL A 154 27.05 -12.32 -0.94
C VAL A 154 26.10 -11.93 0.19
N SER A 155 26.44 -12.23 1.43
CA SER A 155 25.75 -11.66 2.60
C SER A 155 26.65 -11.53 3.81
N GLY A 156 26.30 -10.62 4.72
CA GLY A 156 27.03 -10.40 5.95
C GLY A 156 26.36 -9.34 6.82
N THR A 157 26.68 -9.37 8.11
CA THR A 157 26.24 -8.35 9.07
C THR A 157 27.18 -7.15 9.01
N LEU A 158 26.63 -5.96 8.81
CA LEU A 158 27.34 -4.69 8.76
C LEU A 158 26.91 -3.83 9.95
N LYS A 159 27.86 -3.15 10.60
CA LYS A 159 27.56 -2.12 11.59
C LYS A 159 27.01 -0.88 10.88
N VAL A 160 25.98 -0.29 11.45
CA VAL A 160 25.35 0.94 10.95
C VAL A 160 25.11 1.90 12.11
N LYS A 161 24.99 3.19 11.81
CA LYS A 161 24.45 4.14 12.79
C LYS A 161 22.93 4.12 12.70
N PRO A 162 22.19 4.16 13.82
CA PRO A 162 20.74 4.33 13.79
C PRO A 162 20.34 5.58 13.01
N PHE A 163 19.20 5.50 12.32
CA PHE A 163 18.57 6.55 11.53
C PHE A 163 19.50 7.17 10.49
N THR A 164 20.24 6.31 9.79
CA THR A 164 21.10 6.71 8.68
C THR A 164 20.52 6.16 7.37
N TRP A 165 20.44 7.04 6.38
CA TRP A 165 19.95 6.72 5.04
C TRP A 165 21.10 6.33 4.14
N TYR A 166 21.05 5.11 3.59
CA TYR A 166 22.12 4.54 2.77
C TYR A 166 21.62 4.27 1.36
N ARG A 167 22.53 4.44 0.39
CA ARG A 167 22.42 3.96 -0.97
C ARG A 167 23.35 2.78 -1.15
N MET A 168 22.83 1.72 -1.75
CA MET A 168 23.61 0.57 -2.18
C MET A 168 23.66 0.55 -3.70
N THR A 169 24.86 0.46 -4.25
CA THR A 169 25.10 0.30 -5.69
C THR A 169 25.92 -0.97 -5.91
N TYR A 170 25.61 -1.73 -6.95
CA TYR A 170 26.42 -2.87 -7.36
C TYR A 170 26.19 -3.19 -8.84
N GLU A 171 27.11 -3.94 -9.42
CA GLU A 171 27.07 -4.28 -10.83
C GLU A 171 26.97 -5.78 -11.03
N ILE A 172 26.12 -6.16 -11.98
CA ILE A 172 25.98 -7.52 -12.46
C ILE A 172 26.54 -7.58 -13.87
N VAL A 173 27.61 -8.35 -14.04
CA VAL A 173 28.25 -8.58 -15.34
C VAL A 173 27.76 -9.91 -15.90
N PRO A 174 27.01 -9.89 -17.03
CA PRO A 174 26.56 -11.12 -17.67
C PRO A 174 27.75 -11.95 -18.14
N THR A 175 27.78 -13.21 -17.74
CA THR A 175 28.79 -14.19 -18.15
C THR A 175 28.27 -15.17 -19.19
N GLN A 176 26.95 -15.18 -19.44
CA GLN A 176 26.23 -16.07 -20.37
C GLN A 176 24.92 -15.40 -20.81
N GLU A 177 24.33 -15.86 -21.92
CA GLU A 177 22.98 -15.46 -22.34
C GLU A 177 21.92 -15.93 -21.34
N GLY A 178 20.89 -15.12 -21.12
CA GLY A 178 19.76 -15.49 -20.27
C GLY A 178 19.10 -14.32 -19.54
N ARG A 179 18.08 -14.63 -18.75
CA ARG A 179 17.39 -13.64 -17.91
C ARG A 179 18.31 -13.22 -16.77
N ILE A 180 18.60 -11.93 -16.67
CA ILE A 180 19.39 -11.35 -15.59
C ILE A 180 18.48 -10.92 -14.46
N GLY A 181 18.77 -11.37 -13.24
CA GLY A 181 18.01 -10.97 -12.05
C GLY A 181 18.92 -10.88 -10.83
N SER A 182 18.77 -9.78 -10.10
CA SER A 182 19.34 -9.62 -8.77
C SER A 182 18.30 -9.10 -7.80
N TYR A 183 18.45 -9.49 -6.53
CA TYR A 183 17.62 -9.04 -5.42
C TYR A 183 18.53 -8.71 -4.24
N CYS A 184 18.27 -7.57 -3.59
CA CYS A 184 18.91 -7.18 -2.35
C CYS A 184 17.93 -7.35 -1.18
N SER A 185 18.44 -7.77 -0.03
CA SER A 185 17.69 -7.71 1.22
C SER A 185 18.51 -7.11 2.34
N VAL A 186 17.88 -6.23 3.12
CA VAL A 186 18.47 -5.61 4.31
C VAL A 186 17.53 -5.82 5.48
N SER A 187 18.02 -6.42 6.56
CA SER A 187 17.20 -6.77 7.73
C SER A 187 17.96 -6.73 9.04
N SER A 188 17.26 -6.52 10.15
CA SER A 188 17.77 -6.67 11.52
C SER A 188 16.83 -7.53 12.36
N ASN A 189 17.19 -7.77 13.62
CA ASN A 189 16.40 -8.54 14.59
C ASN A 189 16.01 -9.94 14.06
N GLY A 190 17.00 -10.71 13.58
CA GLY A 190 16.77 -12.06 13.06
C GLY A 190 15.77 -12.10 11.90
N TYR A 191 15.94 -11.21 10.91
CA TYR A 191 15.07 -11.03 9.73
C TYR A 191 13.66 -10.45 10.00
N LYS A 192 13.31 -10.17 11.26
CA LYS A 192 11.96 -9.69 11.64
C LYS A 192 11.73 -8.22 11.29
N ARG A 193 12.78 -7.43 11.11
CA ARG A 193 12.71 -6.02 10.68
C ARG A 193 13.39 -5.90 9.33
N ARG A 194 12.64 -5.51 8.30
CA ARG A 194 13.19 -5.18 6.98
C ARG A 194 13.47 -3.69 6.93
N HIS A 195 14.59 -3.29 6.33
CA HIS A 195 14.99 -1.89 6.16
C HIS A 195 14.75 -1.37 4.74
N THR A 196 14.50 -2.29 3.81
CA THR A 196 14.04 -1.97 2.46
C THR A 196 13.11 -3.05 1.95
N ARG A 197 12.12 -2.59 1.18
CA ARG A 197 11.17 -3.38 0.38
C ARG A 197 11.01 -2.73 -1.00
N THR A 198 11.95 -1.86 -1.38
CA THR A 198 11.93 -1.10 -2.63
C THR A 198 12.52 -1.96 -3.74
N ASP A 199 11.86 -2.00 -4.89
CA ASP A 199 12.43 -2.65 -6.07
C ASP A 199 13.70 -1.87 -6.49
N PRO A 200 14.80 -2.55 -6.83
CA PRO A 200 16.01 -1.85 -7.22
C PRO A 200 15.82 -1.10 -8.54
N ALA A 201 16.42 0.09 -8.65
CA ALA A 201 16.59 0.76 -9.93
C ALA A 201 17.66 0.01 -10.72
N VAL A 202 17.40 -0.24 -12.02
CA VAL A 202 18.29 -1.04 -12.87
C VAL A 202 18.59 -0.28 -14.15
N LYS A 203 19.87 -0.05 -14.41
CA LYS A 203 20.36 0.55 -15.66
C LYS A 203 21.28 -0.41 -16.39
N LYS A 204 21.04 -0.62 -17.69
CA LYS A 204 21.95 -1.39 -18.55
C LYS A 204 22.94 -0.44 -19.21
N THR A 205 24.24 -0.76 -19.16
CA THR A 205 25.31 0.00 -19.82
C THR A 205 25.47 -0.44 -21.29
N PRO A 206 26.08 0.38 -22.16
CA PRO A 206 26.40 -0.02 -23.54
C PRO A 206 27.25 -1.28 -23.64
N GLU A 207 28.14 -1.52 -22.67
CA GLU A 207 29.01 -2.70 -22.56
C GLU A 207 28.26 -3.94 -22.04
N GLY A 208 26.95 -3.84 -21.84
CA GLY A 208 26.09 -4.95 -21.43
C GLY A 208 26.07 -5.22 -19.92
N ARG A 209 26.64 -4.35 -19.08
CA ARG A 209 26.64 -4.48 -17.62
C ARG A 209 25.32 -3.95 -17.05
N TYR A 210 24.90 -4.46 -15.90
CA TYR A 210 23.67 -4.03 -15.23
C TYR A 210 24.03 -3.39 -13.89
N ILE A 211 23.79 -2.09 -13.78
CA ILE A 211 23.96 -1.32 -12.54
C ILE A 211 22.66 -1.41 -11.77
N TYR A 212 22.72 -1.97 -10.58
CA TYR A 212 21.63 -2.03 -9.63
C TYR A 212 21.85 -0.97 -8.54
N GLN A 213 20.78 -0.26 -8.20
CA GLN A 213 20.76 0.64 -7.06
C GLN A 213 19.57 0.30 -6.15
N ASN A 214 19.80 0.38 -4.84
CA ASN A 214 18.77 0.27 -3.82
C ASN A 214 19.05 1.26 -2.70
N VAL A 215 18.09 1.47 -1.81
CA VAL A 215 18.19 2.40 -0.69
C VAL A 215 17.57 1.78 0.55
N PHE A 216 18.12 2.09 1.73
CA PHE A 216 17.55 1.65 3.01
C PHE A 216 17.88 2.63 4.14
N ASN A 217 16.97 2.75 5.10
CA ASN A 217 17.22 3.47 6.35
C ASN A 217 17.54 2.43 7.43
N SER A 218 18.60 2.63 8.20
CA SER A 218 18.95 1.73 9.31
C SER A 218 17.90 1.71 10.43
N LEU A 219 16.94 2.65 10.44
CA LEU A 219 15.93 2.81 11.48
C LEU A 219 16.61 2.80 12.86
N GLU A 220 16.12 2.03 13.82
CA GLU A 220 16.71 1.97 15.16
C GLU A 220 17.90 0.98 15.25
N ALA A 221 18.30 0.33 14.14
CA ALA A 221 19.30 -0.72 14.18
C ALA A 221 20.73 -0.16 14.26
N GLU A 222 21.58 -0.84 15.02
CA GLU A 222 23.03 -0.64 15.08
C GLU A 222 23.81 -1.64 14.20
N GLU A 223 23.12 -2.69 13.76
CA GLU A 223 23.61 -3.69 12.83
C GLU A 223 22.51 -4.13 11.86
N VAL A 224 22.89 -4.40 10.63
CA VAL A 224 21.99 -4.94 9.61
C VAL A 224 22.65 -6.10 8.89
N LEU A 225 21.89 -7.17 8.68
CA LEU A 225 22.24 -8.21 7.74
C LEU A 225 21.89 -7.74 6.34
N VAL A 226 22.92 -7.63 5.49
CA VAL A 226 22.81 -7.31 4.07
C VAL A 226 23.02 -8.58 3.26
N GLY A 227 22.16 -8.81 2.27
CA GLY A 227 22.33 -9.87 1.27
C GLY A 227 22.08 -9.34 -0.14
N ILE A 228 22.99 -9.66 -1.07
CA ILE A 228 22.86 -9.38 -2.51
C ILE A 228 22.88 -10.73 -3.21
N TYR A 229 21.76 -11.11 -3.84
CA TYR A 229 21.58 -12.40 -4.49
C TYR A 229 21.40 -12.21 -6.00
N HIS A 230 21.91 -13.17 -6.78
CA HIS A 230 21.86 -13.14 -8.24
C HIS A 230 21.81 -14.57 -8.80
N ASN A 231 21.31 -14.72 -10.03
CA ASN A 231 20.98 -16.03 -10.59
C ASN A 231 22.11 -16.72 -11.37
N VAL A 232 22.97 -16.01 -12.11
CA VAL A 232 24.03 -16.65 -12.96
C VAL A 232 25.31 -15.81 -13.14
N HIS A 233 25.32 -14.56 -12.68
CA HIS A 233 26.26 -13.54 -13.16
C HIS A 233 27.34 -13.17 -12.14
N LYS A 234 28.39 -12.47 -12.60
CA LYS A 234 29.47 -11.97 -11.73
C LYS A 234 29.00 -10.68 -11.04
N LEU A 235 29.20 -10.60 -9.73
CA LEU A 235 28.95 -9.40 -8.91
C LEU A 235 30.23 -8.57 -8.79
N GLU A 236 30.16 -7.29 -9.11
CA GLU A 236 31.28 -6.35 -9.02
C GLU A 236 30.84 -5.02 -8.40
N ASN A 237 31.81 -4.22 -7.96
CA ASN A 237 31.64 -2.82 -7.57
C ASN A 237 30.51 -2.58 -6.55
N VAL A 238 30.42 -3.46 -5.55
CA VAL A 238 29.49 -3.30 -4.43
C VAL A 238 29.95 -2.09 -3.59
N CYS A 239 29.05 -1.12 -3.42
CA CYS A 239 29.25 0.03 -2.56
C CYS A 239 27.98 0.24 -1.71
N ILE A 240 28.17 0.57 -0.43
CA ILE A 240 27.09 1.03 0.45
C ILE A 240 27.56 2.30 1.14
N GLU A 241 26.94 3.42 0.81
CA GLU A 241 27.38 4.75 1.22
C GLU A 241 26.18 5.58 1.72
N PRO A 242 26.39 6.63 2.52
CA PRO A 242 25.32 7.54 2.91
C PRO A 242 24.66 8.15 1.66
N ALA A 243 23.34 8.07 1.59
CA ALA A 243 22.56 8.58 0.46
C ALA A 243 22.40 10.12 0.50
N GLY A 244 22.88 10.79 1.55
CA GLY A 244 22.67 12.23 1.74
C GLY A 244 21.20 12.61 1.79
N MET A 245 20.87 13.84 1.37
CA MET A 245 19.49 14.38 1.40
C MET A 245 18.61 13.87 0.25
N LEU A 246 18.92 12.69 -0.31
CA LEU A 246 18.15 12.05 -1.37
C LEU A 246 16.70 11.82 -0.91
N LEU A 247 15.75 12.28 -1.73
CA LEU A 247 14.31 12.22 -1.44
C LEU A 247 13.90 12.93 -0.15
N ILE A 248 14.60 14.01 0.23
CA ILE A 248 14.23 14.84 1.38
C ILE A 248 12.79 15.39 1.24
N ILE A 249 12.01 15.24 2.30
CA ILE A 249 10.67 15.81 2.45
C ILE A 249 10.81 17.10 3.25
N ARG A 250 10.09 18.15 2.84
CA ARG A 250 10.07 19.47 3.48
C ARG A 250 8.66 19.77 4.00
N ARG A 251 8.52 19.86 5.33
CA ARG A 251 7.31 20.34 6.02
C ARG A 251 7.71 21.01 7.33
N ASP A 252 6.85 21.91 7.82
CA ASP A 252 7.08 22.64 9.06
C ASP A 252 7.30 21.73 10.27
N ARG A 253 6.59 20.60 10.36
CA ARG A 253 6.66 19.65 11.48
C ARG A 253 7.81 18.64 11.40
N ILE A 254 8.48 18.56 10.25
CA ILE A 254 9.64 17.69 10.01
C ILE A 254 10.78 18.50 9.37
N PRO A 255 11.35 19.48 10.12
CA PRO A 255 12.30 20.43 9.56
C PRO A 255 13.62 19.76 9.12
N LEU A 256 14.39 20.48 8.32
CA LEU A 256 15.81 20.16 8.09
C LEU A 256 16.58 20.87 9.18
N THR A 257 17.33 20.13 9.96
CA THR A 257 18.16 20.67 11.04
C THR A 257 19.62 20.42 10.69
N VAL A 258 20.43 21.49 10.73
CA VAL A 258 21.86 21.45 10.46
C VAL A 258 22.56 22.04 11.66
N THR A 259 23.47 21.27 12.28
CA THR A 259 24.21 21.72 13.46
C THR A 259 25.71 21.49 13.30
N SER A 260 26.52 22.11 14.15
CA SER A 260 27.94 21.79 14.31
C SER A 260 28.13 20.33 14.75
N GLU A 261 29.34 19.78 14.58
CA GLU A 261 29.65 18.39 14.95
C GLU A 261 29.35 18.05 16.42
N ASP A 262 29.49 19.03 17.32
CA ASP A 262 29.16 18.91 18.76
C ASP A 262 27.68 19.19 19.08
N GLY A 263 26.87 19.57 18.08
CA GLY A 263 25.46 19.92 18.22
C GLY A 263 25.17 21.24 18.92
N THR A 264 26.19 22.04 19.27
CA THR A 264 26.01 23.27 20.08
C THR A 264 25.51 24.46 19.27
N THR A 265 25.86 24.52 17.98
CA THR A 265 25.47 25.60 17.06
C THR A 265 24.45 25.09 16.06
N VAL A 266 23.27 25.71 16.01
CA VAL A 266 22.27 25.48 14.96
C VAL A 266 22.49 26.48 13.83
N TYR A 267 22.61 25.95 12.61
CA TYR A 267 22.72 26.72 11.38
C TYR A 267 21.34 26.94 10.76
N GLU A 268 21.13 28.12 10.21
CA GLU A 268 19.83 28.61 9.74
C GLU A 268 19.77 28.56 8.21
N GLU A 269 18.71 27.94 7.66
CA GLU A 269 18.41 27.99 6.23
C GLU A 269 18.13 29.44 5.80
N GLY A 270 18.63 29.84 4.63
CA GLY A 270 18.58 31.22 4.12
C GLY A 270 19.69 32.13 4.67
N ARG A 271 20.27 31.81 5.83
CA ARG A 271 21.38 32.58 6.43
C ARG A 271 22.72 31.90 6.28
N ASP A 272 22.85 30.64 6.69
CA ASP A 272 24.11 29.88 6.65
C ASP A 272 24.20 28.97 5.43
N PHE A 273 23.07 28.45 4.98
CA PHE A 273 22.97 27.63 3.78
C PHE A 273 21.71 27.99 3.00
N LYS A 274 21.72 27.77 1.69
CA LYS A 274 20.58 28.05 0.82
C LYS A 274 19.45 27.04 1.06
N PRO A 275 18.20 27.37 0.71
CA PRO A 275 17.09 26.42 0.77
C PRO A 275 17.41 25.11 0.07
N VAL A 276 17.17 24.00 0.77
CA VAL A 276 17.41 22.66 0.22
C VAL A 276 16.11 22.01 -0.19
N ALA A 277 16.08 21.48 -1.41
CA ALA A 277 15.01 20.65 -1.91
C ALA A 277 15.55 19.59 -2.87
N ASP A 278 14.99 18.38 -2.84
CA ASP A 278 15.23 17.40 -3.89
C ASP A 278 14.39 17.75 -5.11
N PRO A 279 14.99 17.98 -6.30
CA PRO A 279 14.23 18.32 -7.50
C PRO A 279 13.15 17.30 -7.85
N ILE A 280 13.33 16.01 -7.55
CA ILE A 280 12.34 14.97 -7.79
C ILE A 280 11.13 15.13 -6.87
N VAL A 281 11.35 15.54 -5.62
CA VAL A 281 10.28 15.81 -4.65
C VAL A 281 9.65 17.18 -4.91
N ALA A 282 10.45 18.20 -5.25
CA ALA A 282 10.05 19.59 -5.38
C ALA A 282 9.40 19.93 -6.73
N VAL A 283 9.84 19.29 -7.81
CA VAL A 283 9.36 19.54 -9.16
C VAL A 283 8.82 18.22 -9.70
N ARG A 284 7.50 18.02 -9.74
CA ARG A 284 6.98 17.19 -10.84
C ARG A 284 5.52 17.41 -11.24
N PRO A 285 5.31 17.85 -12.50
CA PRO A 285 4.03 17.83 -13.19
C PRO A 285 3.64 16.45 -13.80
N PHE A 286 4.39 15.36 -13.53
CA PHE A 286 4.01 13.96 -13.86
C PHE A 286 3.87 13.12 -12.58
N PRO A 287 2.83 12.29 -12.43
CA PRO A 287 2.28 12.02 -11.11
C PRO A 287 2.98 10.89 -10.34
N GLY A 288 3.61 11.22 -9.21
CA GLY A 288 3.92 10.27 -8.13
C GLY A 288 5.00 9.22 -8.44
N GLU A 289 6.13 9.62 -9.04
CA GLU A 289 7.33 8.77 -9.15
C GLU A 289 8.48 9.35 -8.33
N PHE A 290 9.10 8.52 -7.48
CA PHE A 290 10.30 8.87 -6.70
C PHE A 290 11.49 8.01 -7.15
N PRO A 291 12.05 8.24 -8.36
CA PRO A 291 13.34 7.68 -8.69
C PRO A 291 14.36 8.04 -7.60
N PHE A 292 15.26 7.12 -7.30
CA PHE A 292 16.34 7.32 -6.34
C PHE A 292 17.72 7.11 -6.98
N ASP A 293 17.75 6.96 -8.31
CA ASP A 293 18.93 6.83 -9.17
C ASP A 293 19.43 8.18 -9.72
N HIS A 294 19.16 9.27 -8.99
CA HIS A 294 19.69 10.62 -9.25
C HIS A 294 20.65 11.08 -8.15
N PRO A 295 21.48 12.11 -8.40
CA PRO A 295 22.31 12.70 -7.35
C PRO A 295 21.47 13.28 -6.20
N ALA A 296 21.94 13.10 -4.96
CA ALA A 296 21.31 13.74 -3.81
C ALA A 296 21.54 15.26 -3.83
N PRO A 297 20.60 16.08 -3.32
CA PRO A 297 20.84 17.50 -3.10
C PRO A 297 22.05 17.73 -2.19
N VAL A 298 22.85 18.73 -2.55
CA VAL A 298 23.97 19.20 -1.72
C VAL A 298 23.52 20.36 -0.83
N LEU A 299 24.17 20.53 0.32
CA LEU A 299 23.95 21.68 1.17
C LEU A 299 24.83 22.83 0.69
N GLU A 300 24.25 23.80 -0.03
CA GLU A 300 25.00 24.96 -0.52
C GLU A 300 25.09 26.06 0.54
N LEU A 301 26.28 26.56 0.82
CA LEU A 301 26.51 27.64 1.76
C LEU A 301 26.15 29.00 1.15
N THR A 302 25.66 29.92 1.98
CA THR A 302 25.51 31.33 1.58
C THR A 302 26.86 32.05 1.62
N GLU A 303 26.90 33.28 1.10
CA GLU A 303 28.11 34.12 1.17
C GLU A 303 28.48 34.48 2.61
N ASN A 304 27.48 34.75 3.46
CA ASN A 304 27.64 35.17 4.85
C ASN A 304 27.58 34.03 5.86
N SER A 305 27.86 32.80 5.42
CA SER A 305 27.72 31.61 6.24
C SER A 305 28.65 31.60 7.46
N ARG A 306 28.11 31.18 8.61
CA ARG A 306 28.91 30.87 9.80
C ARG A 306 29.67 29.55 9.64
N ILE A 307 29.21 28.66 8.76
CA ILE A 307 29.84 27.37 8.46
C ILE A 307 31.18 27.58 7.73
N LYS A 308 32.21 26.83 8.12
CA LYS A 308 33.57 26.96 7.57
C LYS A 308 33.97 25.76 6.72
N ASP A 309 34.90 25.97 5.80
CA ASP A 309 35.46 24.89 4.98
C ASP A 309 36.12 23.80 5.86
N GLY A 310 35.99 22.54 5.45
CA GLY A 310 36.45 21.37 6.22
C GLY A 310 35.63 21.05 7.47
N GLN A 311 34.66 21.89 7.85
CA GLN A 311 33.83 21.66 9.03
C GLN A 311 32.92 20.43 8.85
N LYS A 312 32.72 19.67 9.93
CA LYS A 312 31.69 18.64 10.01
C LYS A 312 30.37 19.19 10.54
N LEU A 313 29.30 18.75 9.92
CA LEU A 313 27.92 19.12 10.25
C LEU A 313 27.12 17.88 10.59
N LEU A 314 26.20 17.99 11.54
CA LEU A 314 25.16 16.98 11.77
C LEU A 314 23.87 17.43 11.09
N VAL A 315 23.41 16.63 10.13
CA VAL A 315 22.24 16.92 9.31
C VAL A 315 21.13 15.93 9.63
N SER A 316 20.00 16.43 10.10
CA SER A 316 18.79 15.67 10.41
C SER A 316 17.63 16.11 9.52
N PHE A 317 16.91 15.17 8.93
CA PHE A 317 15.81 15.42 7.99
C PHE A 317 14.91 14.19 7.89
N TRP A 318 13.87 14.25 7.05
CA TRP A 318 13.01 13.10 6.75
C TRP A 318 13.05 12.81 5.25
N HIS A 319 13.02 11.54 4.88
CA HIS A 319 13.03 11.12 3.48
C HIS A 319 11.83 10.23 3.16
N HIS A 320 11.45 10.21 1.88
CA HIS A 320 10.50 9.25 1.35
C HIS A 320 11.15 7.86 1.27
N GLN A 321 10.39 6.80 1.57
CA GLN A 321 10.72 5.44 1.10
C GLN A 321 9.54 4.72 0.43
N ARG A 322 9.75 4.29 -0.81
CA ARG A 322 8.75 3.57 -1.62
C ARG A 322 8.76 2.07 -1.31
N ILE A 323 7.59 1.44 -1.38
CA ILE A 323 7.46 -0.02 -1.33
C ILE A 323 7.26 -0.56 -2.75
N GLY A 324 7.99 -1.61 -3.10
CA GLY A 324 8.00 -2.15 -4.47
C GLY A 324 8.40 -1.09 -5.48
N SER A 325 7.66 -1.01 -6.58
CA SER A 325 7.88 -0.06 -7.68
C SER A 325 6.80 1.03 -7.78
N ASP A 326 5.67 0.88 -7.10
CA ASP A 326 4.46 1.68 -7.33
C ASP A 326 3.72 2.14 -6.07
N GLN A 327 4.22 1.78 -4.87
CA GLN A 327 3.49 2.05 -3.63
C GLN A 327 4.14 3.13 -2.76
N ASP A 328 3.49 4.29 -2.75
CA ASP A 328 3.79 5.41 -1.85
C ASP A 328 2.70 5.54 -0.80
N ASN A 329 3.10 5.79 0.44
CA ASN A 329 2.20 5.85 1.58
C ASN A 329 1.97 7.29 2.00
N LEU A 330 0.73 7.67 2.25
CA LEU A 330 0.36 9.00 2.74
C LEU A 330 0.81 9.16 4.20
N SER A 331 1.29 10.34 4.59
CA SER A 331 1.41 10.66 6.01
C SER A 331 0.03 10.72 6.66
N LEU A 332 -0.16 9.96 7.73
CA LEU A 332 -1.36 10.04 8.56
C LEU A 332 -1.36 11.27 9.49
N GLN A 333 -0.27 12.05 9.52
CA GLN A 333 -0.02 13.16 10.45
C GLN A 333 0.07 14.53 9.73
N GLU A 334 -0.10 14.56 8.41
CA GLU A 334 -0.01 15.78 7.60
C GLU A 334 -1.42 16.35 7.33
N GLU A 335 -1.74 17.46 8.00
CA GLU A 335 -3.07 18.09 7.94
C GLU A 335 -3.41 18.69 6.57
N ARG A 336 -2.40 19.04 5.75
CA ARG A 336 -2.61 19.60 4.41
C ARG A 336 -3.30 18.63 3.45
N VAL A 337 -3.41 17.34 3.80
CA VAL A 337 -4.19 16.39 3.00
C VAL A 337 -5.70 16.61 3.08
N TRP A 338 -6.22 17.12 4.20
CA TRP A 338 -7.67 17.14 4.42
C TRP A 338 -8.46 17.99 3.44
N PRO A 339 -8.02 19.21 3.08
CA PRO A 339 -8.68 19.98 2.01
C PRO A 339 -8.69 19.26 0.66
N ILE A 340 -7.67 18.43 0.37
CA ILE A 340 -7.58 17.64 -0.87
C ILE A 340 -8.62 16.51 -0.85
N LEU A 341 -8.70 15.78 0.27
CA LEU A 341 -9.67 14.70 0.46
C LEU A 341 -11.11 15.21 0.43
N GLU A 342 -11.37 16.35 1.07
CA GLU A 342 -12.67 17.01 1.06
C GLU A 342 -13.09 17.41 -0.36
N LYS A 343 -12.17 18.03 -1.10
CA LYS A 343 -12.40 18.39 -2.50
C LYS A 343 -12.68 17.15 -3.35
N GLU A 344 -11.89 16.08 -3.21
CA GLU A 344 -12.10 14.81 -3.93
C GLU A 344 -13.50 14.26 -3.63
N ILE A 345 -13.88 14.10 -2.37
CA ILE A 345 -15.19 13.56 -1.98
C ILE A 345 -16.33 14.40 -2.58
N ARG A 346 -16.25 15.73 -2.49
CA ARG A 346 -17.26 16.63 -3.04
C ARG A 346 -17.36 16.53 -4.56
N GLU A 347 -16.23 16.54 -5.26
CA GLU A 347 -16.20 16.42 -6.73
C GLU A 347 -16.67 15.04 -7.20
N MET A 348 -16.30 13.99 -6.47
CA MET A 348 -16.79 12.64 -6.77
C MET A 348 -18.29 12.53 -6.56
N GLN A 349 -18.83 13.07 -5.46
CA GLN A 349 -20.27 13.10 -5.21
C GLN A 349 -21.00 13.85 -6.33
N ASN A 350 -20.52 15.05 -6.70
CA ASN A 350 -21.15 15.91 -7.70
C ASN A 350 -21.15 15.31 -9.10
N LEU A 351 -20.07 14.60 -9.48
CA LEU A 351 -19.99 14.01 -10.81
C LEU A 351 -20.66 12.63 -10.86
N TRP A 352 -20.30 11.74 -9.94
CA TRP A 352 -20.64 10.32 -10.06
C TRP A 352 -21.99 9.96 -9.46
N HIS A 353 -22.49 10.73 -8.49
CA HIS A 353 -23.68 10.38 -7.71
C HIS A 353 -23.65 8.92 -7.23
N PRO A 354 -22.56 8.49 -6.58
CA PRO A 354 -22.34 7.06 -6.32
C PRO A 354 -23.31 6.52 -5.27
N GLU A 355 -23.60 5.22 -5.34
CA GLU A 355 -24.29 4.47 -4.25
C GLU A 355 -23.48 4.52 -2.95
N GLY A 356 -22.15 4.60 -3.07
CA GLY A 356 -21.26 4.68 -1.93
C GLY A 356 -19.81 5.00 -2.28
N PHE A 357 -19.03 5.19 -1.23
CA PHE A 357 -17.61 5.52 -1.27
C PHE A 357 -16.78 4.37 -0.72
N MET A 358 -15.79 3.95 -1.48
CA MET A 358 -14.75 3.05 -1.00
C MET A 358 -13.60 3.88 -0.42
N LEU A 359 -13.45 3.88 0.90
CA LEU A 359 -12.32 4.47 1.59
C LEU A 359 -11.12 3.53 1.49
N ASN A 360 -10.14 3.89 0.68
CA ASN A 360 -9.05 3.01 0.27
C ASN A 360 -7.89 3.01 1.29
N TYR A 361 -8.15 2.34 2.43
CA TYR A 361 -7.18 2.07 3.50
C TYR A 361 -6.70 0.62 3.45
N ASP A 362 -5.88 0.31 2.47
CA ASP A 362 -5.17 -0.95 2.33
C ASP A 362 -3.65 -0.74 2.45
N GLU A 363 -2.95 -1.77 2.92
CA GLU A 363 -1.51 -1.91 2.77
C GLU A 363 -0.64 -0.70 3.18
N ILE A 364 -0.98 -0.05 4.30
CA ILE A 364 -0.22 1.11 4.82
C ILE A 364 1.09 0.63 5.44
N ARG A 365 2.16 0.64 4.65
CA ARG A 365 3.44 -0.04 4.93
C ARG A 365 4.57 0.89 5.38
N VAL A 366 4.37 2.20 5.33
CA VAL A 366 5.27 3.22 5.89
C VAL A 366 4.44 4.21 6.69
N ALA A 367 4.67 4.33 8.00
CA ALA A 367 3.90 5.23 8.86
C ALA A 367 4.55 5.45 10.24
N MET A 368 4.11 6.51 10.92
CA MET A 368 4.33 6.79 12.36
C MET A 368 5.78 7.09 12.78
N TRP A 369 6.59 7.56 11.84
CA TRP A 369 7.95 8.02 12.12
C TRP A 369 8.07 9.54 12.28
N GLU A 370 7.01 10.27 11.94
CA GLU A 370 6.93 11.72 12.04
C GLU A 370 6.57 12.12 13.48
N PRO A 371 6.96 13.32 13.96
CA PRO A 371 6.59 13.78 15.28
C PRO A 371 5.07 13.74 15.52
N PRO A 372 4.59 13.32 16.70
CA PRO A 372 3.16 13.26 16.99
C PRO A 372 2.52 14.65 16.95
N GLU A 373 1.24 14.70 16.57
CA GLU A 373 0.46 15.94 16.70
C GLU A 373 0.35 16.35 18.17
N PRO A 374 0.22 17.65 18.49
CA PRO A 374 -0.03 18.09 19.86
C PRO A 374 -1.22 17.35 20.48
N GLY A 375 -1.00 16.71 21.63
CA GLY A 375 -2.02 15.89 22.32
C GLY A 375 -2.17 14.45 21.81
N GLU A 376 -1.37 14.02 20.84
CA GLU A 376 -1.34 12.64 20.33
C GLU A 376 -0.02 11.91 20.65
N GLU A 377 0.77 12.38 21.61
CA GLU A 377 2.13 11.89 21.88
C GLU A 377 2.20 10.40 22.25
N LYS A 378 1.07 9.83 22.67
CA LYS A 378 0.94 8.43 23.10
C LYS A 378 0.21 7.54 22.09
N PHE A 379 -0.19 8.07 20.94
CA PHE A 379 -0.99 7.30 19.98
C PHE A 379 -0.15 6.17 19.37
N THR A 380 -0.68 4.95 19.44
CA THR A 380 -0.17 3.84 18.63
C THR A 380 -0.52 4.04 17.15
N PRO A 381 0.15 3.37 16.20
CA PRO A 381 -0.26 3.43 14.79
C PRO A 381 -1.70 3.01 14.58
N GLY A 382 -2.17 1.97 15.27
CA GLY A 382 -3.58 1.55 15.24
C GLY A 382 -4.53 2.66 15.69
N GLN A 383 -4.25 3.33 16.81
CA GLN A 383 -5.08 4.46 17.29
C GLN A 383 -5.07 5.64 16.32
N LYS A 384 -3.92 5.98 15.73
CA LYS A 384 -3.84 7.04 14.71
C LYS A 384 -4.64 6.68 13.46
N LEU A 385 -4.53 5.45 12.98
CA LEU A 385 -5.31 4.96 11.84
C LEU A 385 -6.82 4.96 12.14
N ALA A 386 -7.22 4.53 13.34
CA ALA A 386 -8.62 4.58 13.78
C ALA A 386 -9.18 6.01 13.73
N LYS A 387 -8.44 6.98 14.29
CA LYS A 387 -8.83 8.41 14.25
C LYS A 387 -8.87 8.95 12.83
N HIS A 388 -7.87 8.65 12.01
CA HIS A 388 -7.79 9.11 10.62
C HIS A 388 -8.95 8.55 9.78
N PHE A 389 -9.26 7.26 9.91
CA PHE A 389 -10.41 6.64 9.25
C PHE A 389 -11.72 7.29 9.70
N LYS A 390 -11.92 7.50 11.02
CA LYS A 390 -13.13 8.11 11.54
C LYS A 390 -13.34 9.54 11.03
N ARG A 391 -12.26 10.32 10.86
CA ARG A 391 -12.34 11.66 10.26
C ARG A 391 -12.74 11.59 8.78
N ALA A 392 -12.17 10.68 8.01
CA ALA A 392 -12.56 10.45 6.61
C ALA A 392 -14.03 9.99 6.48
N TYR A 393 -14.47 9.08 7.36
CA TYR A 393 -15.87 8.65 7.45
C TYR A 393 -16.80 9.83 7.71
N ASN A 394 -16.49 10.67 8.71
CA ASN A 394 -17.31 11.83 9.05
C ASN A 394 -17.35 12.84 7.89
N LEU A 395 -16.23 13.01 7.18
CA LEU A 395 -16.16 13.88 6.01
C LEU A 395 -17.07 13.41 4.87
N VAL A 396 -17.11 12.11 4.57
CA VAL A 396 -18.09 11.54 3.63
C VAL A 396 -19.51 11.82 4.11
N ARG A 397 -19.81 11.56 5.38
CA ARG A 397 -21.16 11.78 5.95
C ARG A 397 -21.61 13.24 5.87
N THR A 398 -20.72 14.22 5.97
CA THR A 398 -21.05 15.64 5.82
C THR A 398 -21.61 15.96 4.43
N TYR A 399 -21.04 15.40 3.37
CA TYR A 399 -21.41 15.71 1.98
C TYR A 399 -22.43 14.75 1.39
N THR A 400 -22.53 13.54 1.92
CA THR A 400 -23.42 12.49 1.43
C THR A 400 -23.87 11.59 2.58
N PRO A 401 -24.83 12.08 3.40
CA PRO A 401 -25.24 11.39 4.64
C PRO A 401 -25.74 9.97 4.43
N THR A 402 -26.30 9.66 3.25
CA THR A 402 -26.90 8.36 2.92
C THR A 402 -25.97 7.42 2.14
N ALA A 403 -24.80 7.86 1.69
CA ALA A 403 -23.88 7.00 0.95
C ALA A 403 -23.43 5.80 1.80
N LYS A 404 -23.32 4.63 1.16
CA LYS A 404 -22.64 3.50 1.80
C LYS A 404 -21.14 3.77 1.86
N ILE A 405 -20.48 3.29 2.92
CA ILE A 405 -19.04 3.45 3.10
C ILE A 405 -18.42 2.07 3.16
N TYR A 406 -17.38 1.86 2.35
CA TYR A 406 -16.66 0.59 2.21
C TYR A 406 -15.20 0.79 2.59
N THR A 407 -14.53 -0.27 3.04
CA THR A 407 -13.06 -0.28 3.20
C THR A 407 -12.51 -1.69 3.02
N TRP A 408 -11.24 -1.80 2.65
CA TRP A 408 -10.52 -3.07 2.64
C TRP A 408 -10.33 -3.58 4.07
N SER A 409 -10.35 -4.90 4.24
CA SER A 409 -10.31 -5.52 5.57
C SER A 409 -8.94 -5.51 6.24
N ASP A 410 -7.86 -5.50 5.46
CA ASP A 410 -6.53 -5.92 5.92
C ASP A 410 -5.97 -5.07 7.04
N MET A 411 -6.18 -3.76 6.93
CA MET A 411 -5.70 -2.78 7.91
C MET A 411 -6.58 -2.69 9.16
N PHE A 412 -7.64 -3.51 9.28
CA PHE A 412 -8.62 -3.45 10.37
C PHE A 412 -8.99 -4.83 10.95
N THR A 413 -8.16 -5.85 10.78
CA THR A 413 -8.34 -7.14 11.47
C THR A 413 -7.02 -7.73 11.96
N PRO A 414 -6.97 -8.28 13.19
CA PRO A 414 -5.78 -8.97 13.70
C PRO A 414 -5.48 -10.26 12.93
N HIS A 415 -6.42 -10.75 12.13
CA HIS A 415 -6.27 -11.92 11.28
C HIS A 415 -5.68 -11.60 9.90
N HIS A 416 -5.18 -10.36 9.70
CA HIS A 416 -4.50 -9.91 8.50
C HIS A 416 -3.32 -8.95 8.81
N ASN A 417 -3.40 -7.65 8.48
CA ASN A 417 -2.32 -6.68 8.68
C ASN A 417 -2.43 -5.94 10.03
N ALA A 418 -3.62 -5.83 10.63
CA ALA A 418 -3.84 -5.24 11.96
C ALA A 418 -3.49 -6.16 13.14
N ARG A 419 -2.46 -6.99 12.98
CA ARG A 419 -2.02 -7.92 14.01
C ARG A 419 -1.15 -7.22 15.07
N PRO A 420 -1.21 -7.66 16.34
CA PRO A 420 -0.25 -7.23 17.34
C PRO A 420 1.16 -7.68 16.97
N PHE A 421 2.16 -7.16 17.68
CA PHE A 421 3.53 -7.67 17.58
C PHE A 421 3.57 -9.15 17.99
N ALA A 422 3.63 -10.02 17.00
CA ALA A 422 3.75 -11.46 17.17
C ALA A 422 5.13 -11.95 16.73
N LYS A 423 5.35 -13.28 16.79
CA LYS A 423 6.59 -13.93 16.31
C LYS A 423 6.97 -13.53 14.86
N SER A 424 5.98 -13.16 14.04
CA SER A 424 6.10 -12.83 12.62
C SER A 424 6.81 -11.50 12.29
N GLY A 425 7.24 -10.73 13.30
CA GLY A 425 8.02 -9.50 13.12
C GLY A 425 7.21 -8.24 12.80
N TYR A 426 7.90 -7.20 12.36
CA TYR A 426 7.33 -5.88 12.10
C TYR A 426 6.52 -5.86 10.80
N TYR A 427 5.45 -5.07 10.76
CA TYR A 427 4.74 -4.81 9.51
C TYR A 427 5.50 -3.75 8.71
N TYR A 428 6.29 -4.21 7.74
CA TYR A 428 7.06 -3.35 6.84
C TYR A 428 7.87 -2.26 7.61
N LEU A 429 7.73 -1.01 7.21
CA LEU A 429 8.42 0.15 7.75
C LEU A 429 7.47 0.97 8.64
N VAL A 430 6.52 0.32 9.31
CA VAL A 430 5.67 0.99 10.30
C VAL A 430 6.39 1.05 11.64
N ASN A 431 6.36 2.21 12.28
CA ASN A 431 6.85 2.40 13.64
C ASN A 431 5.80 1.94 14.66
N GLY A 432 5.70 0.63 14.86
CA GLY A 432 4.67 0.01 15.69
C GLY A 432 3.90 -1.05 14.92
N ASN A 433 2.63 -1.24 15.26
CA ASN A 433 1.71 -2.15 14.58
C ASN A 433 0.30 -1.54 14.51
N TRP A 434 -0.55 -2.15 13.70
CA TRP A 434 -1.89 -1.66 13.39
C TRP A 434 -2.98 -2.22 14.33
N ASP A 435 -2.61 -2.90 15.42
CA ASP A 435 -3.54 -3.42 16.42
C ASP A 435 -4.45 -2.31 16.99
N GLY A 436 -5.74 -2.59 17.11
CA GLY A 436 -6.74 -1.62 17.56
C GLY A 436 -7.21 -0.62 16.50
N SER A 437 -6.70 -0.65 15.27
CA SER A 437 -7.17 0.19 14.15
C SER A 437 -8.67 0.09 13.86
N TRP A 438 -9.26 -1.10 14.07
CA TRP A 438 -10.69 -1.36 13.86
C TRP A 438 -11.61 -0.57 14.78
N GLU A 439 -11.11 -0.04 15.90
CA GLU A 439 -11.90 0.82 16.81
C GLU A 439 -12.37 2.11 16.11
N GLY A 440 -11.75 2.47 14.99
CA GLY A 440 -12.15 3.59 14.15
C GLY A 440 -13.34 3.31 13.23
N LEU A 441 -13.79 2.06 13.09
CA LEU A 441 -14.82 1.64 12.13
C LEU A 441 -16.23 1.78 12.72
N PRO A 442 -17.09 2.69 12.21
CA PRO A 442 -18.51 2.69 12.58
C PRO A 442 -19.22 1.44 12.05
N LYS A 443 -20.23 0.95 12.78
CA LYS A 443 -20.91 -0.34 12.50
C LYS A 443 -21.51 -0.46 11.08
N ASP A 444 -21.86 0.65 10.46
CA ASP A 444 -22.44 0.70 9.11
C ASP A 444 -21.40 0.66 7.98
N VAL A 445 -20.10 0.64 8.30
CA VAL A 445 -19.04 0.42 7.31
C VAL A 445 -19.08 -1.02 6.82
N ILE A 446 -19.06 -1.17 5.50
CA ILE A 446 -19.09 -2.46 4.80
C ILE A 446 -17.65 -2.90 4.51
N ILE A 447 -17.30 -4.10 4.95
CA ILE A 447 -15.94 -4.62 4.85
C ILE A 447 -15.76 -5.42 3.57
N LEU A 448 -14.78 -5.02 2.76
CA LEU A 448 -14.32 -5.75 1.59
C LEU A 448 -13.20 -6.70 2.00
N ASN A 449 -13.55 -7.97 2.23
CA ASN A 449 -12.62 -8.99 2.68
C ASN A 449 -11.79 -9.53 1.52
N TRP A 450 -10.47 -9.36 1.55
CA TRP A 450 -9.57 -9.75 0.46
C TRP A 450 -8.36 -10.56 0.95
N TYR A 451 -7.80 -11.37 0.05
CA TYR A 451 -6.54 -12.15 0.16
C TYR A 451 -6.42 -13.22 1.27
N SER A 452 -6.90 -12.96 2.49
CA SER A 452 -6.75 -13.83 3.67
C SER A 452 -8.09 -14.46 4.10
N PRO A 453 -8.62 -15.47 3.38
CA PRO A 453 -9.87 -16.14 3.75
C PRO A 453 -9.66 -16.99 5.01
N THR A 454 -10.09 -16.47 6.16
CA THR A 454 -10.03 -17.17 7.46
C THR A 454 -11.38 -17.07 8.17
N ARG A 455 -11.75 -18.10 8.94
CA ARG A 455 -13.01 -18.07 9.72
C ARG A 455 -12.94 -17.00 10.79
N GLU A 456 -11.78 -16.84 11.40
CA GLU A 456 -11.48 -15.85 12.43
C GLU A 456 -11.60 -14.42 11.88
N GLY A 457 -11.06 -14.14 10.68
CA GLY A 457 -11.19 -12.82 10.06
C GLY A 457 -12.63 -12.46 9.72
N ILE A 458 -13.40 -13.39 9.13
CA ILE A 458 -14.82 -13.18 8.84
C ILE A 458 -15.65 -13.01 10.12
N GLY A 459 -15.40 -13.88 11.11
CA GLY A 459 -16.05 -13.85 12.42
C GLY A 459 -15.76 -12.54 13.16
N PHE A 460 -14.52 -12.06 13.13
CA PHE A 460 -14.10 -10.83 13.79
C PHE A 460 -14.96 -9.60 13.41
N PHE A 461 -15.26 -9.44 12.11
CA PHE A 461 -16.12 -8.37 11.62
C PHE A 461 -17.61 -8.65 11.85
N ALA A 462 -18.03 -9.91 11.72
CA ALA A 462 -19.41 -10.35 11.98
C ALA A 462 -19.81 -10.09 13.45
N ASP A 463 -18.95 -10.44 14.41
CA ASP A 463 -19.16 -10.23 15.85
C ASP A 463 -19.26 -8.75 16.22
N ARG A 464 -18.67 -7.87 15.40
CA ARG A 464 -18.76 -6.40 15.51
C ARG A 464 -19.96 -5.81 14.77
N GLY A 465 -20.72 -6.64 14.06
CA GLY A 465 -21.93 -6.25 13.34
C GLY A 465 -21.67 -5.59 11.98
N HIS A 466 -20.46 -5.70 11.43
CA HIS A 466 -20.16 -5.14 10.13
C HIS A 466 -20.75 -5.99 9.00
N PRO A 467 -21.41 -5.38 8.00
CA PRO A 467 -21.73 -6.07 6.76
C PRO A 467 -20.47 -6.31 5.93
N GLN A 468 -20.46 -7.38 5.13
CA GLN A 468 -19.24 -7.86 4.47
C GLN A 468 -19.48 -8.26 3.02
N VAL A 469 -18.47 -8.06 2.17
CA VAL A 469 -18.39 -8.57 0.79
C VAL A 469 -17.10 -9.37 0.65
N LEU A 470 -17.16 -10.56 0.05
CA LEU A 470 -15.99 -11.43 -0.14
C LEU A 470 -15.34 -11.16 -1.50
N CYS A 471 -14.13 -10.63 -1.50
CA CYS A 471 -13.37 -10.29 -2.71
C CYS A 471 -12.59 -11.51 -3.21
N GLY A 472 -13.34 -12.45 -3.79
CA GLY A 472 -12.94 -13.84 -3.96
C GLY A 472 -12.39 -14.27 -5.33
N TYR A 473 -12.29 -13.38 -6.32
CA TYR A 473 -11.42 -13.62 -7.50
C TYR A 473 -10.09 -12.89 -7.30
N TYR A 474 -8.99 -13.44 -7.80
CA TYR A 474 -7.63 -12.91 -7.61
C TYR A 474 -6.71 -13.27 -8.79
N ASP A 475 -7.11 -12.88 -10.01
CA ASP A 475 -6.38 -13.07 -11.28
C ASP A 475 -5.96 -14.51 -11.60
N GLN A 476 -6.68 -15.50 -11.06
CA GLN A 476 -6.48 -16.90 -11.42
C GLN A 476 -6.75 -17.13 -12.91
N ARG A 477 -5.94 -17.97 -13.53
CA ARG A 477 -5.97 -18.21 -14.99
C ARG A 477 -6.56 -19.56 -15.38
N THR A 478 -6.92 -20.40 -14.41
CA THR A 478 -7.50 -21.73 -14.65
C THR A 478 -8.72 -21.95 -13.77
N THR A 479 -9.66 -22.74 -14.29
CA THR A 479 -10.90 -23.14 -13.61
C THR A 479 -10.63 -23.77 -12.26
N GLU A 480 -9.62 -24.64 -12.15
CA GLU A 480 -9.27 -25.35 -10.92
C GLU A 480 -8.81 -24.39 -9.84
N LYS A 481 -7.96 -23.41 -10.18
CA LYS A 481 -7.50 -22.39 -9.23
C LYS A 481 -8.65 -21.48 -8.80
N MET A 482 -9.58 -21.17 -9.70
CA MET A 482 -10.79 -20.43 -9.36
C MET A 482 -11.68 -21.24 -8.40
N LYS A 483 -11.98 -22.51 -8.70
CA LYS A 483 -12.74 -23.41 -7.80
C LYS A 483 -12.10 -23.51 -6.42
N GLN A 484 -10.78 -23.69 -6.34
CA GLN A 484 -10.05 -23.73 -5.07
C GLN A 484 -10.23 -22.43 -4.27
N ASN A 485 -10.15 -21.27 -4.92
CA ASN A 485 -10.30 -19.99 -4.23
C ASN A 485 -11.74 -19.73 -3.80
N ILE A 486 -12.72 -20.02 -4.67
CA ILE A 486 -14.15 -19.96 -4.34
C ILE A 486 -14.42 -20.86 -3.12
N HIS A 487 -13.97 -22.11 -3.15
CA HIS A 487 -14.19 -23.06 -2.06
C HIS A 487 -13.64 -22.53 -0.72
N LYS A 488 -12.44 -21.94 -0.71
CA LYS A 488 -11.87 -21.33 0.50
C LYS A 488 -12.79 -20.25 1.07
N TRP A 489 -13.21 -19.29 0.24
CA TRP A 489 -14.07 -18.19 0.67
C TRP A 489 -15.45 -18.67 1.15
N MET A 490 -16.05 -19.61 0.43
CA MET A 490 -17.34 -20.20 0.80
C MET A 490 -17.24 -20.98 2.11
N ALA A 491 -16.18 -21.79 2.29
CA ALA A 491 -15.98 -22.57 3.51
C ALA A 491 -15.80 -21.68 4.73
N VAL A 492 -14.98 -20.61 4.65
CA VAL A 492 -14.72 -19.76 5.82
C VAL A 492 -15.87 -18.81 6.17
N SER A 493 -16.79 -18.55 5.23
CA SER A 493 -17.95 -17.67 5.42
C SER A 493 -19.27 -18.41 5.71
N GLU A 494 -19.25 -19.75 5.66
CA GLU A 494 -20.41 -20.60 5.94
C GLU A 494 -20.94 -20.32 7.35
N GLY A 495 -22.22 -19.92 7.42
CA GLY A 495 -22.91 -19.59 8.68
C GLY A 495 -22.57 -18.23 9.28
N ALA A 496 -21.65 -17.46 8.69
CA ALA A 496 -21.31 -16.12 9.17
C ALA A 496 -22.44 -15.13 8.85
N PRO A 497 -22.94 -14.34 9.83
CA PRO A 497 -23.94 -13.31 9.55
C PRO A 497 -23.30 -12.12 8.82
N GLY A 498 -24.15 -11.32 8.17
CA GLY A 498 -23.73 -10.06 7.55
C GLY A 498 -22.98 -10.18 6.23
N ILE A 499 -22.79 -11.39 5.68
CA ILE A 499 -22.25 -11.57 4.33
C ILE A 499 -23.31 -11.15 3.29
N ARG A 500 -23.03 -10.07 2.56
CA ARG A 500 -23.95 -9.47 1.56
C ARG A 500 -23.67 -9.93 0.14
N GLY A 501 -22.44 -10.34 -0.15
CA GLY A 501 -22.02 -10.47 -1.53
C GLY A 501 -20.62 -11.01 -1.75
N VAL A 502 -20.30 -11.14 -3.04
CA VAL A 502 -18.98 -11.54 -3.54
C VAL A 502 -18.53 -10.58 -4.65
N MET A 503 -17.23 -10.39 -4.78
CA MET A 503 -16.62 -9.51 -5.78
C MET A 503 -15.61 -10.24 -6.66
N PHE A 504 -15.83 -10.16 -7.97
CA PHE A 504 -14.83 -10.47 -8.97
C PHE A 504 -13.73 -9.39 -8.93
N THR A 505 -12.65 -9.67 -8.20
CA THR A 505 -11.56 -8.72 -7.94
C THR A 505 -10.37 -9.03 -8.85
N THR A 506 -10.07 -8.13 -9.79
CA THR A 506 -8.98 -8.32 -10.76
C THR A 506 -8.04 -7.12 -10.77
N TRP A 507 -6.74 -7.38 -10.60
CA TRP A 507 -5.70 -6.36 -10.67
C TRP A 507 -5.10 -6.33 -12.08
N GLY A 508 -4.97 -7.52 -12.69
CA GLY A 508 -4.46 -7.72 -14.05
C GLY A 508 -5.49 -7.53 -15.17
N ARG A 509 -6.66 -6.93 -14.90
CA ARG A 509 -7.75 -6.67 -15.88
C ARG A 509 -8.22 -7.93 -16.61
N ARG A 510 -8.35 -9.03 -15.88
CA ARG A 510 -8.68 -10.38 -16.36
C ARG A 510 -10.20 -10.59 -16.53
N TYR A 511 -10.91 -9.59 -17.05
CA TYR A 511 -12.37 -9.59 -17.15
C TYR A 511 -12.97 -10.75 -17.95
N GLN A 512 -12.18 -11.39 -18.83
CA GLN A 512 -12.63 -12.57 -19.59
C GLN A 512 -13.04 -13.75 -18.71
N TYR A 513 -12.55 -13.85 -17.46
CA TYR A 513 -12.92 -14.93 -16.53
C TYR A 513 -14.12 -14.60 -15.65
N MET A 514 -14.69 -13.39 -15.77
CA MET A 514 -15.78 -12.93 -14.90
C MET A 514 -17.02 -13.82 -15.02
N LYS A 515 -17.43 -14.13 -16.25
CA LYS A 515 -18.59 -15.00 -16.50
C LYS A 515 -18.38 -16.37 -15.88
N GLU A 516 -17.22 -16.98 -16.11
CA GLU A 516 -16.88 -18.29 -15.57
C GLU A 516 -16.86 -18.29 -14.04
N TYR A 517 -16.26 -17.26 -13.41
CA TYR A 517 -16.22 -17.11 -11.96
C TYR A 517 -17.62 -17.13 -11.34
N PHE A 518 -18.56 -16.35 -11.88
CA PHE A 518 -19.94 -16.33 -11.37
C PHE A 518 -20.70 -17.62 -11.68
N GLN A 519 -20.47 -18.26 -12.83
CA GLN A 519 -21.05 -19.58 -13.11
C GLN A 519 -20.54 -20.67 -12.15
N LEU A 520 -19.26 -20.61 -11.77
CA LEU A 520 -18.70 -21.50 -10.76
C LEU A 520 -19.30 -21.25 -9.37
N LEU A 521 -19.58 -19.99 -9.01
CA LEU A 521 -20.29 -19.67 -7.78
C LEU A 521 -21.73 -20.21 -7.80
N ASP A 522 -22.44 -20.04 -8.93
CA ASP A 522 -23.83 -20.51 -9.10
C ASP A 522 -23.95 -22.04 -8.99
N THR A 523 -22.90 -22.76 -9.36
CA THR A 523 -22.85 -24.22 -9.35
C THR A 523 -22.04 -24.79 -8.19
N TYR A 524 -21.71 -23.97 -7.18
CA TYR A 524 -20.80 -24.32 -6.08
C TYR A 524 -21.16 -25.65 -5.41
N ASP A 525 -22.41 -25.83 -5.00
CA ASP A 525 -22.86 -27.03 -4.30
C ASP A 525 -22.77 -28.30 -5.15
N ALA A 526 -22.84 -28.18 -6.48
CA ALA A 526 -22.70 -29.30 -7.39
C ALA A 526 -21.24 -29.79 -7.43
N TRP A 527 -20.29 -28.89 -7.71
CA TRP A 527 -18.88 -29.29 -7.85
C TRP A 527 -18.15 -29.42 -6.49
N LYS A 528 -18.65 -28.83 -5.40
CA LYS A 528 -18.12 -29.07 -4.03
C LYS A 528 -18.22 -30.55 -3.67
N LYS A 529 -19.32 -31.22 -4.05
CA LYS A 529 -19.54 -32.65 -3.81
C LYS A 529 -18.54 -33.52 -4.56
N GLU A 530 -18.23 -33.14 -5.81
CA GLU A 530 -17.21 -33.82 -6.62
C GLU A 530 -15.83 -33.71 -5.97
N MET A 531 -15.46 -32.52 -5.47
CA MET A 531 -14.19 -32.30 -4.76
C MET A 531 -14.09 -33.11 -3.46
N SER A 532 -15.19 -33.26 -2.72
CA SER A 532 -15.23 -34.04 -1.47
C SER A 532 -15.21 -35.55 -1.71
N ALA A 533 -15.53 -36.00 -2.93
CA ALA A 533 -15.54 -37.41 -3.33
C ALA A 533 -14.18 -37.91 -3.86
N GLY A 534 -13.13 -37.08 -3.86
CA GLY A 534 -11.78 -37.47 -4.29
C GLY A 534 -11.62 -37.71 -5.80
N LYS A 535 -12.49 -37.11 -6.63
CA LYS A 535 -12.41 -37.14 -8.09
C LYS A 535 -11.74 -35.88 -8.65
#